data_AF-A0AAW1ZLK8-F1
#
_entry.id   AF-A0AAW1ZLK8-F1
#
_cell.length_a   1.000
_cell.length_b   1.000
_cell.length_c   1.000
_cell.angle_alpha   90.00
_cell.angle_beta   90.00
_cell.angle_gamma   90.00
#
_symmetry.space_group_name_H-M   'P 1'
#
loop_
_entity.id
_entity.type
_entity.pdbx_description
1 polymer ?
#
loop_
_entity_poly.entity_id
_entity_poly.type
_entity_poly.pdbx_seq_one_letter_code
_entity_poly.pdbx_strand_id
1 'polypeptide(L)'
;MAKSGQLVAVLSLCLLAAVVNAQDNTPPPPPGIGNQICTFYTQGGTLLLDGPKVFEMMLIEFGRSIQTLTPMVTQQWMDEVDDDHDKRLNMAECAKLVQRVSDSIQRPPPQ
;
A
#
# COMPACT_ATOMS: atom_id res chain seq x y z
N MET A 1 27.92 50.65 -8.69
CA MET A 1 27.79 49.86 -9.93
C MET A 1 27.77 48.38 -9.55
N ALA A 2 26.59 47.76 -9.48
CA ALA A 2 26.45 46.34 -9.11
C ALA A 2 26.03 45.57 -10.37
N LYS A 3 27.01 45.02 -11.09
CA LYS A 3 26.77 44.33 -12.38
C LYS A 3 27.69 43.12 -12.55
N SER A 4 27.84 42.29 -11.52
CA SER A 4 28.60 41.02 -11.59
C SER A 4 28.03 39.90 -10.71
N GLY A 5 26.71 39.91 -10.44
CA GLY A 5 26.07 38.89 -9.58
C GLY A 5 25.05 37.98 -10.27
N GLN A 6 24.52 38.37 -11.44
CA GLN A 6 23.36 37.67 -12.05
C GLN A 6 23.72 36.54 -13.02
N LEU A 7 24.96 36.45 -13.52
CA LEU A 7 25.32 35.46 -14.54
C LEU A 7 25.64 34.07 -13.99
N VAL A 8 26.05 33.95 -12.72
CA VAL A 8 26.40 32.65 -12.12
C VAL A 8 25.16 31.88 -11.67
N ALA A 9 24.10 32.58 -11.25
CA ALA A 9 22.87 31.95 -10.76
C ALA A 9 22.07 31.22 -11.85
N VAL A 10 22.13 31.69 -13.10
CA VAL A 10 21.38 31.08 -14.21
C VAL A 10 22.04 29.77 -14.68
N LEU A 11 23.38 29.69 -14.67
CA LEU A 11 24.12 28.48 -15.02
C LEU A 11 23.94 27.35 -13.98
N SER A 12 23.80 27.68 -12.69
CA SER A 12 23.50 26.69 -11.66
C SER A 12 22.08 26.12 -11.74
N LEU A 13 21.10 26.90 -12.23
CA LEU A 13 19.72 26.41 -12.41
C LEU A 13 19.62 25.37 -13.53
N CYS A 14 20.42 25.47 -14.59
CA CYS A 14 20.39 24.52 -15.70
C CYS A 14 21.02 23.16 -15.36
N LEU A 15 21.99 23.12 -14.45
CA LEU A 15 22.65 21.87 -14.04
C LEU A 15 21.79 21.02 -13.09
N LEU A 16 20.91 21.65 -12.29
CA LEU A 16 19.96 20.91 -11.43
C LEU A 16 18.86 20.19 -12.24
N ALA A 17 18.46 20.73 -13.39
CA ALA A 17 17.44 20.09 -14.25
C ALA A 17 17.94 18.80 -14.92
N ALA A 18 19.26 18.67 -15.12
CA ALA A 18 19.83 17.48 -15.75
C ALA A 18 20.00 16.30 -14.79
N VAL A 19 20.18 16.55 -13.49
CA VAL A 19 20.36 15.48 -12.49
C VAL A 19 19.02 14.88 -12.03
N VAL A 20 17.92 15.64 -12.14
CA VAL A 20 16.58 15.15 -11.78
C VAL A 20 15.99 14.18 -12.83
N ASN A 21 16.46 14.24 -14.09
CA ASN A 21 16.00 13.32 -15.14
C ASN A 21 16.79 12.00 -15.24
N ALA A 22 17.84 11.82 -14.41
CA ALA A 22 18.72 10.66 -14.46
C ALA A 22 18.58 9.71 -13.25
N GLN A 23 17.65 9.98 -12.32
CA GLN A 23 17.28 9.01 -11.30
C GLN A 23 16.29 8.01 -11.89
N ASP A 24 16.83 6.84 -12.23
CA ASP A 24 16.10 5.58 -12.27
C ASP A 24 14.79 5.58 -13.05
N ASN A 25 14.91 5.42 -14.37
CA ASN A 25 13.89 4.73 -15.18
C ASN A 25 13.82 3.22 -14.84
N THR A 26 13.96 2.84 -13.57
CA THR A 26 13.46 1.55 -13.13
C THR A 26 11.95 1.68 -13.06
N PRO A 27 11.18 0.82 -13.77
CA PRO A 27 9.74 0.76 -13.55
C PRO A 27 9.47 0.69 -12.05
N PRO A 28 8.47 1.41 -11.51
CA PRO A 28 8.12 1.28 -10.11
C PRO A 28 7.92 -0.21 -9.81
N PRO A 29 8.42 -0.71 -8.66
CA PRO A 29 8.26 -2.11 -8.32
C PRO A 29 6.77 -2.48 -8.44
N PRO A 30 6.45 -3.66 -9.00
CA PRO A 30 5.06 -4.05 -9.17
C PRO A 30 4.33 -3.93 -7.84
N PRO A 31 3.11 -3.37 -7.82
CA PRO A 31 2.36 -3.21 -6.59
C PRO A 31 2.23 -4.56 -5.89
N GLY A 32 2.53 -4.60 -4.58
CA GLY A 32 2.37 -5.81 -3.78
C GLY A 32 0.95 -6.38 -3.86
N ILE A 33 0.79 -7.66 -3.55
CA ILE A 33 -0.51 -8.36 -3.67
C ILE A 33 -1.62 -7.64 -2.89
N GLY A 34 -1.28 -7.01 -1.75
CA GLY A 34 -2.19 -6.16 -1.00
C GLY A 34 -2.78 -5.02 -1.81
N ASN A 35 -1.95 -4.28 -2.55
CA ASN A 35 -2.42 -3.19 -3.40
C ASN A 35 -3.26 -3.69 -4.58
N GLN A 36 -2.89 -4.84 -5.17
CA GLN A 36 -3.63 -5.40 -6.30
C GLN A 36 -5.05 -5.79 -5.91
N ILE A 37 -5.19 -6.56 -4.82
CA ILE A 37 -6.49 -7.00 -4.28
C ILE A 37 -7.29 -5.79 -3.81
N CYS A 38 -6.70 -4.93 -2.96
CA CYS A 38 -7.46 -3.84 -2.35
C CYS A 38 -7.87 -2.74 -3.33
N THR A 39 -7.16 -2.56 -4.45
CA THR A 39 -7.63 -1.68 -5.53
C THR A 39 -9.00 -2.11 -6.05
N PHE A 40 -9.24 -3.42 -6.19
CA PHE A 40 -10.51 -3.95 -6.66
C PHE A 40 -11.63 -3.71 -5.63
N TYR A 41 -11.43 -4.15 -4.38
CA TYR A 41 -12.47 -4.09 -3.35
C TYR A 41 -12.79 -2.65 -2.91
N THR A 42 -11.80 -1.75 -2.88
CA THR A 42 -12.00 -0.34 -2.52
C THR A 42 -12.35 0.56 -3.71
N GLN A 43 -12.50 -0.01 -4.91
CA GLN A 43 -12.72 0.75 -6.15
C GLN A 43 -11.70 1.88 -6.33
N GLY A 44 -10.41 1.54 -6.23
CA GLY A 44 -9.30 2.49 -6.31
C GLY A 44 -9.26 3.49 -5.14
N GLY A 45 -9.73 3.10 -3.95
CA GLY A 45 -9.75 3.94 -2.75
C GLY A 45 -10.95 4.86 -2.62
N THR A 46 -11.98 4.73 -3.46
CA THR A 46 -13.22 5.52 -3.35
C THR A 46 -14.20 4.94 -2.34
N LEU A 47 -14.03 3.68 -1.93
CA LEU A 47 -14.85 2.98 -0.97
C LEU A 47 -14.02 2.55 0.26
N LEU A 48 -14.61 2.71 1.45
CA LEU A 48 -14.10 2.12 2.69
C LEU A 48 -14.76 0.76 2.95
N LEU A 49 -13.99 -0.22 3.41
CA LEU A 49 -14.48 -1.58 3.65
C LEU A 49 -14.88 -1.76 5.11
N ASP A 50 -16.14 -2.14 5.35
CA ASP A 50 -16.61 -2.52 6.69
C ASP A 50 -16.28 -3.99 7.02
N GLY A 51 -16.51 -4.39 8.27
CA GLY A 51 -16.22 -5.74 8.77
C GLY A 51 -16.75 -6.87 7.88
N PRO A 52 -18.05 -6.87 7.51
CA PRO A 52 -18.60 -7.86 6.61
C PRO A 52 -17.91 -7.91 5.24
N LYS A 53 -17.59 -6.76 4.63
CA LYS A 53 -16.88 -6.72 3.34
C LYS A 53 -15.44 -7.19 3.44
N VAL A 54 -14.73 -6.85 4.52
CA VAL A 54 -13.39 -7.38 4.75
C VAL A 54 -13.45 -8.90 4.96
N PHE A 55 -14.40 -9.42 5.73
CA PHE A 55 -14.55 -10.87 5.90
C PHE A 55 -14.84 -11.60 4.59
N GLU A 56 -15.76 -11.07 3.78
CA GLU A 56 -16.06 -11.61 2.45
C GLU A 56 -14.80 -11.64 1.56
N MET A 57 -14.06 -10.53 1.50
CA MET A 57 -12.78 -10.45 0.76
C MET A 57 -11.78 -11.50 1.25
N MET A 58 -11.55 -11.60 2.56
CA MET A 58 -10.59 -12.55 3.11
C MET A 58 -10.99 -14.01 2.82
N LEU A 59 -12.29 -14.31 2.83
CA LEU A 59 -12.79 -15.65 2.53
C LEU A 59 -12.58 -16.01 1.05
N ILE A 60 -12.81 -15.06 0.14
CA ILE A 60 -12.62 -15.25 -1.30
C ILE A 60 -11.13 -15.45 -1.62
N GLU A 61 -10.27 -14.56 -1.13
CA GLU A 61 -8.85 -14.54 -1.48
C GLU A 61 -8.04 -15.62 -0.75
N PHE A 62 -8.37 -15.92 0.52
CA PHE A 62 -7.55 -16.75 1.40
C PHE A 62 -8.27 -17.94 2.04
N GLY A 63 -9.58 -18.10 1.85
CA GLY A 63 -10.38 -19.12 2.55
C GLY A 63 -9.92 -20.57 2.30
N ARG A 64 -9.26 -20.82 1.16
CA ARG A 64 -8.65 -22.14 0.88
C ARG A 64 -7.37 -22.42 1.68
N SER A 65 -6.65 -21.37 2.06
CA SER A 65 -5.36 -21.44 2.74
C SER A 65 -5.49 -21.31 4.25
N ILE A 66 -6.56 -20.67 4.74
CA ILE A 66 -6.76 -20.36 6.16
C ILE A 66 -8.04 -21.02 6.67
N GLN A 67 -7.91 -22.22 7.23
CA GLN A 67 -9.05 -22.98 7.77
C GLN A 67 -9.66 -22.33 9.03
N THR A 68 -8.89 -21.50 9.74
CA THR A 68 -9.32 -20.80 10.96
C THR A 68 -9.93 -19.42 10.70
N LEU A 69 -10.18 -19.08 9.43
CA LEU A 69 -10.75 -17.79 9.08
C LEU A 69 -12.20 -17.72 9.55
N THR A 70 -12.47 -16.81 10.48
CA THR A 70 -13.80 -16.54 11.04
C THR A 70 -14.04 -15.03 11.10
N PRO A 71 -15.30 -14.57 11.17
CA PRO A 71 -15.59 -13.15 11.30
C PRO A 71 -14.88 -12.49 12.49
N MET A 72 -14.76 -13.21 13.61
CA MET A 72 -14.08 -12.71 14.81
C MET A 72 -12.58 -12.51 14.58
N VAL A 73 -11.91 -13.47 13.94
CA VAL A 73 -10.48 -13.36 13.60
C VAL A 73 -10.26 -12.23 12.60
N THR A 74 -11.13 -12.08 11.60
CA THR A 74 -11.03 -10.96 10.66
C THR A 74 -11.21 -9.62 11.36
N GLN A 75 -12.17 -9.50 12.27
CA GLN A 75 -12.35 -8.28 13.04
C GLN A 75 -11.10 -7.92 13.86
N GLN A 76 -10.47 -8.90 14.50
CA GLN A 76 -9.20 -8.69 15.21
C GLN A 76 -8.11 -8.17 14.28
N TRP A 77 -7.96 -8.77 13.10
CA TRP A 77 -6.96 -8.30 12.13
C TRP A 77 -7.27 -6.90 11.59
N MET A 78 -8.55 -6.56 11.40
CA MET A 78 -8.95 -5.20 11.05
C MET A 78 -8.53 -4.22 12.13
N ASP A 79 -8.83 -4.50 13.40
CA ASP A 79 -8.48 -3.62 14.52
C ASP A 79 -6.95 -3.40 14.63
N GLU A 80 -6.12 -4.32 14.13
CA GLU A 80 -4.64 -4.18 14.10
C GLU A 80 -4.11 -3.29 12.96
N VAL A 81 -4.92 -2.99 11.94
CA VAL A 81 -4.51 -2.19 10.77
C VAL A 81 -5.34 -0.93 10.56
N ASP A 82 -6.49 -0.83 11.21
CA ASP A 82 -7.38 0.33 11.31
C ASP A 82 -6.67 1.42 12.14
N ASP A 83 -5.81 2.18 11.45
CA ASP A 83 -4.88 3.15 12.04
C ASP A 83 -5.64 4.43 12.47
N ASP A 84 -6.78 4.72 11.83
CA ASP A 84 -7.64 5.87 12.16
C ASP A 84 -8.83 5.53 13.09
N HIS A 85 -9.03 4.24 13.40
CA HIS A 85 -10.02 3.71 14.34
C HIS A 85 -11.48 3.97 13.93
N ASP A 86 -11.76 4.07 12.63
CA ASP A 86 -13.10 4.32 12.10
C ASP A 86 -13.95 3.03 11.91
N LYS A 87 -13.37 1.87 12.23
CA LYS A 87 -13.97 0.52 12.08
C LYS A 87 -14.23 0.11 10.64
N ARG A 88 -13.55 0.77 9.71
CA ARG A 88 -13.51 0.46 8.28
C ARG A 88 -12.05 0.46 7.85
N LEU A 89 -11.80 -0.05 6.66
CA LEU A 89 -10.47 -0.01 6.07
C LEU A 89 -10.50 0.85 4.83
N ASN A 90 -9.65 1.86 4.79
CA ASN A 90 -9.28 2.52 3.55
C ASN A 90 -8.35 1.64 2.70
N MET A 91 -7.98 2.11 1.50
CA MET A 91 -7.14 1.33 0.58
C MET A 91 -5.78 0.94 1.17
N ALA A 92 -5.15 1.83 1.93
CA ALA A 92 -3.82 1.58 2.51
C ALA A 92 -3.90 0.53 3.62
N GLU A 93 -4.89 0.63 4.50
CA GLU A 93 -5.10 -0.30 5.62
C GLU A 93 -5.52 -1.68 5.12
N CYS A 94 -6.41 -1.72 4.11
CA CYS A 94 -6.74 -2.95 3.40
C CYS A 94 -5.47 -3.61 2.83
N ALA A 95 -4.64 -2.84 2.10
CA ALA A 95 -3.45 -3.39 1.47
C ALA A 95 -2.46 -3.93 2.52
N LYS A 96 -2.32 -3.24 3.65
CA LYS A 96 -1.50 -3.65 4.81
C LYS A 96 -2.01 -4.97 5.39
N LEU A 97 -3.31 -5.11 5.59
CA LEU A 97 -3.94 -6.35 6.06
C LEU A 97 -3.68 -7.52 5.11
N VAL A 98 -4.02 -7.35 3.83
CA VAL A 98 -3.91 -8.39 2.81
C VAL A 98 -2.46 -8.82 2.62
N GLN A 99 -1.51 -7.88 2.63
CA GLN A 99 -0.09 -8.21 2.53
C GLN A 99 0.38 -9.02 3.75
N ARG A 100 0.02 -8.62 4.97
CA ARG A 100 0.36 -9.34 6.20
C ARG A 100 -0.14 -10.79 6.17
N VAL A 101 -1.37 -10.99 5.71
CA VAL A 101 -1.97 -12.33 5.60
C VAL A 101 -1.34 -13.16 4.49
N SER A 102 -1.05 -12.56 3.33
CA SER A 102 -0.34 -13.26 2.26
C SER A 102 1.04 -13.74 2.73
N ASP A 103 1.79 -12.87 3.42
CA ASP A 103 3.11 -13.19 3.95
C ASP A 103 3.07 -14.31 5.00
N SER A 104 2.00 -14.38 5.83
CA SER A 104 1.86 -15.42 6.85
C SER A 104 1.60 -16.80 6.27
N ILE A 105 0.92 -16.88 5.12
CA ILE A 105 0.69 -18.13 4.40
C ILE A 105 1.97 -18.60 3.69
N GLN A 106 2.75 -17.68 3.13
CA GLN A 106 3.94 -18.03 2.35
C GLN A 106 5.14 -18.44 3.21
N ARG A 107 5.18 -18.02 4.48
CA ARG A 107 6.25 -18.44 5.38
C ARG A 107 6.09 -19.92 5.77
N PRO A 108 7.15 -20.74 5.64
CA PRO A 108 7.12 -22.07 6.23
C PRO A 108 6.92 -21.95 7.76
N PRO A 109 6.18 -22.88 8.38
CA PRO A 109 6.01 -22.88 9.82
C PRO A 109 7.39 -22.96 10.51
N PRO A 110 7.61 -22.24 11.62
CA PRO A 110 8.85 -22.35 12.38
C PRO A 110 9.06 -23.81 12.82
N GLN A 111 10.27 -24.32 12.59
CA GLN A 111 10.69 -25.67 13.00
C GLN A 111 10.84 -25.79 14.51
#